data_AF-A0A2C6E8L9-F1
#
_entry.id   AF-A0A2C6E8L9-F1
#
_cell.length_a   1.000
_cell.length_b   1.000
_cell.length_c   1.000
_cell.angle_alpha   90.00
_cell.angle_beta   90.00
_cell.angle_gamma   90.00
#
_symmetry.space_group_name_H-M   'P 1'
#
loop_
_entity.id
_entity.type
_entity.pdbx_description
1 polymer ?
#
loop_
_entity_poly.entity_id
_entity_poly.type
_entity_poly.pdbx_seq_one_letter_code
_entity_poly.pdbx_strand_id
1 'polypeptide(L)'
;MIYKTTGWAAVLLSLVAFYPSMQPGAFSVIGFYLCLFSLIIAAFASHMDKPIYFRSVITLSLVNILLVNDGTRASLWFGQSDWVYIGSMYGIFLVVVSICGFLVSRDLLISTLEGKVE
;
A
#
# COMPACT_ATOMS: atom_id res chain seq x y z
N MET A 1 4.46 13.29 -17.90
CA MET A 1 4.38 14.22 -16.74
C MET A 1 3.31 13.80 -15.75
N ILE A 2 2.07 13.55 -16.19
CA ILE A 2 0.95 13.13 -15.32
C ILE A 2 1.30 11.93 -14.43
N TYR A 3 1.91 10.87 -14.98
CA TYR A 3 2.28 9.67 -14.21
C TYR A 3 3.30 9.91 -13.08
N LYS A 4 4.22 10.86 -13.26
CA LYS A 4 5.16 11.24 -12.19
C LYS A 4 4.43 11.98 -11.08
N THR A 5 3.55 12.90 -11.44
CA THR A 5 2.74 13.65 -10.48
C THR A 5 1.80 12.72 -9.71
N THR A 6 1.15 11.76 -10.38
CA THR A 6 0.28 10.79 -9.71
C THR A 6 1.05 9.82 -8.82
N GLY A 7 2.23 9.37 -9.23
CA GLY A 7 3.11 8.54 -8.41
C GLY A 7 3.55 9.23 -7.12
N TRP A 8 4.00 10.48 -7.21
CA TRP A 8 4.36 11.27 -6.02
C TRP A 8 3.15 11.63 -5.17
N ALA A 9 1.99 11.93 -5.78
CA ALA A 9 0.76 12.14 -5.04
C ALA A 9 0.34 10.89 -4.25
N ALA A 10 0.54 9.69 -4.79
CA ALA A 10 0.30 8.44 -4.08
C ALA A 10 1.23 8.27 -2.87
N VAL A 11 2.52 8.61 -3.03
CA VAL A 11 3.49 8.60 -1.92
C VAL A 11 3.05 9.58 -0.81
N LEU A 12 2.71 10.82 -1.17
CA LEU A 12 2.21 11.81 -0.21
C LEU A 12 0.92 11.36 0.47
N LEU A 13 0.00 10.77 -0.28
CA LEU A 13 -1.25 10.25 0.28
C LEU A 13 -0.99 9.12 1.29
N SER A 14 -0.03 8.24 1.00
CA SER A 14 0.37 7.18 1.94
C SER A 14 0.99 7.73 3.22
N LEU A 15 1.67 8.89 3.16
CA LEU A 15 2.18 9.59 4.34
C LEU A 15 1.06 10.25 5.15
N VAL A 16 0.11 10.92 4.46
CA VAL A 16 -1.05 11.54 5.12
C VAL A 16 -1.89 10.48 5.85
N ALA A 17 -1.98 9.26 5.32
CA ALA A 17 -2.69 8.16 5.95
C ALA A 17 -2.17 7.77 7.35
N PHE A 18 -0.95 8.17 7.74
CA PHE A 18 -0.43 7.91 9.09
C PHE A 18 -1.23 8.66 10.16
N TYR A 19 -1.67 9.88 9.88
CA TYR A 19 -2.38 10.70 10.85
C TYR A 19 -3.72 10.07 11.33
N PRO A 20 -4.66 9.70 10.45
CA PRO A 20 -5.88 9.02 10.87
C PRO A 20 -5.61 7.61 11.41
N SER A 21 -4.57 6.91 10.95
CA SER A 21 -4.19 5.58 11.47
C SER A 21 -3.83 5.58 12.97
N MET A 22 -3.25 6.67 13.48
CA MET A 22 -2.92 6.80 14.91
C MET A 22 -4.14 7.06 15.81
N GLN A 23 -5.28 7.43 15.22
CA GLN A 23 -6.48 7.76 15.96
C GLN A 23 -7.34 6.50 16.18
N PRO A 24 -7.82 6.27 17.42
CA PRO A 24 -8.59 5.08 17.74
C PRO A 24 -9.96 5.05 17.05
N GLY A 25 -10.49 3.84 16.88
CA GLY A 25 -11.82 3.61 16.31
C GLY A 25 -11.86 3.81 14.79
N ALA A 26 -12.92 4.46 14.30
CA ALA A 26 -13.22 4.57 12.86
C ALA A 26 -12.15 5.33 12.06
N PHE A 27 -11.39 6.22 12.69
CA PHE A 27 -10.31 6.95 12.01
C PHE A 27 -9.17 6.03 11.59
N SER A 28 -8.84 5.01 12.39
CA SER A 28 -7.81 4.02 12.02
C SER A 28 -8.18 3.23 10.76
N VAL A 29 -9.48 2.96 10.58
CA VAL A 29 -10.05 2.31 9.40
C VAL A 29 -9.93 3.20 8.17
N ILE A 30 -10.18 4.51 8.32
CA ILE A 30 -10.00 5.49 7.23
C ILE A 30 -8.53 5.54 6.81
N GLY A 31 -7.59 5.58 7.77
CA GLY A 31 -6.16 5.53 7.50
C GLY A 31 -5.75 4.26 6.74
N PHE A 32 -6.29 3.11 7.13
CA PHE A 32 -6.10 1.85 6.41
C PHE A 32 -6.57 1.91 4.96
N TYR A 33 -7.78 2.40 4.69
CA TYR A 33 -8.29 2.52 3.32
C TYR A 33 -7.53 3.55 2.48
N LEU A 34 -7.04 4.63 3.08
CA LEU A 34 -6.16 5.59 2.39
C LEU A 34 -4.83 4.94 1.98
N CYS A 35 -4.27 4.07 2.82
CA CYS A 35 -3.11 3.25 2.44
C CYS A 35 -3.43 2.37 1.23
N LEU A 36 -4.55 1.62 1.26
CA LEU A 36 -4.94 0.77 0.11
C LEU A 36 -5.13 1.57 -1.17
N PHE A 37 -5.82 2.69 -1.08
CA PHE A 37 -6.07 3.56 -2.23
C PHE A 37 -4.77 4.15 -2.79
N SER A 38 -3.85 4.58 -1.92
CA SER A 38 -2.52 5.04 -2.35
C SER A 38 -1.74 3.93 -3.07
N LEU A 39 -1.87 2.68 -2.62
CA LEU A 39 -1.18 1.53 -3.20
C LEU A 39 -1.67 1.23 -4.61
N ILE A 40 -2.98 1.34 -4.84
CA ILE A 40 -3.61 1.21 -6.16
C ILE A 40 -3.11 2.31 -7.09
N ILE A 41 -3.13 3.58 -6.67
CA ILE A 41 -2.65 4.70 -7.50
C ILE A 41 -1.17 4.53 -7.82
N ALA A 42 -0.35 4.13 -6.84
CA ALA A 42 1.08 3.91 -7.03
C ALA A 42 1.37 2.77 -8.01
N ALA A 43 0.56 1.71 -8.00
CA ALA A 43 0.67 0.61 -8.96
C ALA A 43 0.39 1.09 -10.39
N PHE A 44 -0.70 1.85 -10.60
CA PHE A 44 -1.01 2.45 -11.91
C PHE A 44 0.06 3.43 -12.39
N ALA A 45 0.59 4.26 -11.50
CA ALA A 45 1.67 5.19 -11.85
C ALA A 45 2.99 4.47 -12.17
N SER A 46 3.25 3.33 -11.52
CA SER A 46 4.48 2.55 -11.71
C SER A 46 4.49 1.72 -13.01
N HIS A 47 3.33 1.46 -13.61
CA HIS A 47 3.20 0.71 -14.87
C HIS A 47 3.96 1.37 -16.05
N MET A 48 4.17 2.69 -16.06
CA MET A 48 4.67 3.40 -17.24
C MET A 48 6.05 4.03 -17.09
N ASP A 49 6.63 4.10 -15.89
CA ASP A 49 7.83 4.92 -15.65
C ASP A 49 8.86 4.17 -14.79
N LYS A 50 8.58 3.98 -13.49
CA LYS A 50 9.52 3.37 -12.53
C LYS A 50 8.78 2.66 -11.39
N PRO A 51 9.22 1.46 -10.96
CA PRO A 51 8.64 0.72 -9.84
C PRO A 51 8.89 1.39 -8.47
N ILE A 52 9.61 2.52 -8.44
CA ILE A 52 9.99 3.21 -7.21
C ILE A 52 8.77 3.73 -6.44
N TYR A 53 7.73 4.20 -7.13
CA TYR A 53 6.52 4.72 -6.47
C TYR A 53 5.78 3.62 -5.71
N PHE A 54 5.58 2.47 -6.37
CA PHE A 54 4.98 1.31 -5.75
C PHE A 54 5.81 0.80 -4.56
N ARG A 55 7.14 0.72 -4.71
CA ARG A 55 8.05 0.31 -3.62
C ARG A 55 8.00 1.26 -2.42
N SER A 56 7.93 2.57 -2.64
CA SER A 56 7.81 3.53 -1.54
C SER A 56 6.46 3.39 -0.82
N VAL A 57 5.36 3.30 -1.56
CA VAL A 57 4.01 3.22 -0.98
C VAL A 57 3.78 1.90 -0.26
N ILE A 58 4.27 0.77 -0.78
CA ILE A 58 4.15 -0.53 -0.10
C ILE A 58 4.93 -0.54 1.22
N THR A 59 6.15 0.01 1.24
CA THR A 59 6.94 0.12 2.49
C THR A 59 6.24 1.01 3.51
N LEU A 60 5.75 2.19 3.10
CA LEU A 60 5.02 3.09 3.99
C LEU A 60 3.73 2.45 4.52
N SER A 61 2.99 1.74 3.66
CA SER A 61 1.76 1.05 4.05
C SER A 61 2.03 -0.10 5.02
N LEU A 62 3.11 -0.87 4.81
CA LEU A 62 3.54 -1.92 5.74
C LEU A 62 3.86 -1.35 7.12
N VAL A 63 4.65 -0.26 7.17
CA VAL A 63 4.97 0.42 8.43
C VAL A 63 3.70 0.94 9.11
N ASN A 64 2.81 1.57 8.36
CA ASN A 64 1.55 2.10 8.89
C ASN A 64 0.71 0.99 9.51
N ILE A 65 0.42 -0.07 8.77
CA ILE A 65 -0.48 -1.14 9.20
C ILE A 65 0.10 -1.96 10.35
N LEU A 66 1.40 -2.29 10.31
CA LEU A 66 2.01 -3.16 11.32
C LEU A 66 2.34 -2.42 12.62
N LEU A 67 2.70 -1.14 12.55
CA LEU A 67 3.28 -0.42 13.71
C LEU A 67 2.44 0.76 14.19
N VAL A 68 1.68 1.42 13.31
CA VAL A 68 1.04 2.71 13.61
C VAL A 68 -0.46 2.58 13.80
N ASN A 69 -1.10 1.79 12.95
CA ASN A 69 -2.55 1.70 12.89
C ASN A 69 -3.10 1.09 14.19
N ASP A 70 -3.94 1.87 14.90
CA ASP A 70 -4.46 1.46 16.19
C ASP A 70 -5.23 0.14 16.13
N GLY A 71 -5.92 -0.13 15.02
CA GLY A 71 -6.74 -1.33 14.82
C GLY A 71 -5.98 -2.57 14.32
N THR A 72 -4.78 -2.42 13.76
CA THR A 72 -4.04 -3.55 13.16
C THR A 72 -2.62 -3.73 13.70
N ARG A 73 -2.11 -2.81 14.53
CA ARG A 73 -0.75 -2.88 15.09
C ARG A 73 -0.42 -4.24 15.72
N ALA A 74 0.82 -4.68 15.54
CA ALA A 74 1.30 -5.99 15.98
C ALA A 74 1.20 -6.21 17.51
N SER A 75 1.18 -5.15 18.31
CA SER A 75 1.02 -5.25 19.77
C SER A 75 -0.33 -5.85 20.18
N LEU A 76 -1.36 -5.74 19.33
CA LEU A 76 -2.69 -6.31 19.60
C LEU A 76 -2.72 -7.83 19.53
N TRP A 77 -1.75 -8.47 18.86
CA TRP A 77 -1.71 -9.93 18.71
C TRP A 77 -1.61 -10.67 20.05
N PHE A 78 -1.12 -10.00 21.10
CA PHE A 78 -0.88 -10.59 22.41
C PHE A 78 -1.79 -10.04 23.53
N GLY A 79 -2.53 -8.94 23.28
CA GLY A 79 -3.14 -8.13 24.35
C GLY A 79 -4.65 -8.29 24.53
N GLN A 80 -5.39 -8.37 23.44
CA GLN A 80 -6.85 -8.55 23.35
C GLN A 80 -7.17 -8.32 21.87
N SER A 81 -7.80 -9.27 21.18
CA SER A 81 -8.07 -9.08 19.76
C SER A 81 -9.36 -9.74 19.34
N ASP A 82 -10.22 -8.92 18.73
CA ASP A 82 -11.17 -9.38 17.75
C ASP A 82 -10.37 -9.86 16.52
N TRP A 83 -9.93 -11.13 16.57
CA TRP A 83 -9.10 -11.75 15.54
C TRP A 83 -9.78 -11.77 14.17
N VAL A 84 -11.11 -11.72 14.14
CA VAL A 84 -11.88 -11.64 12.90
C VAL A 84 -11.64 -10.28 12.24
N TYR A 85 -11.75 -9.20 13.02
CA TYR A 85 -11.46 -7.84 12.53
C TYR A 85 -10.02 -7.72 12.02
N ILE A 86 -9.03 -8.05 12.86
CA ILE A 86 -7.61 -7.94 12.49
C ILE A 86 -7.28 -8.82 11.28
N GLY A 87 -7.74 -10.07 11.28
CA GLY A 87 -7.54 -11.01 10.18
C GLY A 87 -8.14 -10.52 8.87
N SER A 88 -9.35 -9.93 8.92
CA SER A 88 -10.01 -9.38 7.73
C SER A 88 -9.26 -8.18 7.13
N MET A 89 -8.78 -7.25 7.96
CA MET A 89 -7.97 -6.11 7.53
C MET A 89 -6.66 -6.57 6.86
N TYR A 90 -5.93 -7.49 7.50
CA TYR A 90 -4.72 -8.06 6.88
C TYR A 90 -5.02 -8.83 5.59
N GLY A 91 -6.12 -9.58 5.56
CA GLY A 91 -6.57 -10.30 4.37
C GLY A 91 -6.81 -9.36 3.18
N ILE A 92 -7.56 -8.28 3.40
CA ILE A 92 -7.81 -7.26 2.36
C ILE A 92 -6.49 -6.65 1.90
N PHE A 93 -5.61 -6.29 2.83
CA PHE A 93 -4.30 -5.71 2.50
C PHE A 93 -3.47 -6.65 1.63
N LEU A 94 -3.36 -7.93 2.02
CA LEU A 94 -2.62 -8.93 1.25
C LEU A 94 -3.18 -9.13 -0.16
N VAL A 95 -4.51 -9.16 -0.30
CA VAL A 95 -5.15 -9.28 -1.63
C VAL A 95 -4.80 -8.08 -2.50
N VAL A 96 -4.97 -6.85 -1.99
CA VAL A 96 -4.69 -5.63 -2.76
C VAL A 96 -3.20 -5.53 -3.12
N VAL A 97 -2.31 -5.81 -2.19
CA VAL A 97 -0.85 -5.83 -2.43
C VAL A 97 -0.48 -6.87 -3.47
N SER A 98 -1.07 -8.06 -3.41
CA SER A 98 -0.78 -9.15 -4.36
C SER A 98 -1.21 -8.78 -5.78
N ILE A 99 -2.43 -8.24 -5.94
CA ILE A 99 -2.94 -7.79 -7.25
C ILE A 99 -2.07 -6.66 -7.80
N CYS A 100 -1.80 -5.62 -7.00
CA CYS A 100 -1.00 -4.48 -7.42
C CYS A 100 0.44 -4.87 -7.74
N GLY A 101 1.04 -5.72 -6.91
CA GLY A 101 2.41 -6.23 -7.09
C GLY A 101 2.53 -7.10 -8.34
N PHE A 102 1.53 -7.94 -8.62
CA PHE A 102 1.48 -8.75 -9.84
C PHE A 102 1.43 -7.86 -11.09
N LEU A 103 0.57 -6.84 -11.10
CA LEU A 103 0.48 -5.89 -12.23
C LEU A 103 1.84 -5.23 -12.49
N VAL A 104 2.44 -4.60 -11.49
CA VAL A 104 3.72 -3.89 -11.63
C VAL A 104 4.86 -4.84 -12.04
N SER A 105 4.89 -6.07 -11.51
CA SER A 105 5.94 -7.05 -11.82
C SER A 105 5.82 -7.58 -13.25
N ARG A 106 4.60 -7.81 -13.73
CA ARG A 106 4.35 -8.28 -15.10
C ARG A 106 4.86 -7.27 -16.12
N ASP A 107 4.57 -5.99 -15.94
CA ASP A 107 4.96 -4.97 -16.90
C ASP A 107 6.47 -4.71 -16.89
N LEU A 108 7.11 -4.86 -15.73
CA LEU A 108 8.57 -4.81 -15.62
C LEU A 108 9.24 -5.99 -16.33
N LEU A 109 8.65 -7.19 -16.27
CA LEU A 109 9.15 -8.37 -16.97
C LEU A 109 9.01 -8.21 -18.49
N ILE A 110 7.86 -7.73 -18.97
CA ILE A 110 7.61 -7.48 -20.41
C ILE A 110 8.61 -6.47 -20.97
N SER A 111 8.76 -5.30 -20.31
CA SER A 111 9.70 -4.27 -20.76
C SER A 111 11.16 -4.74 -20.77
N THR A 112 11.55 -5.62 -19.84
CA THR A 112 12.89 -6.21 -19.80
C THR A 112 13.11 -7.20 -20.95
N LEU A 113 12.07 -7.95 -21.35
CA LEU A 113 12.15 -8.88 -22.48
C LEU A 113 12.23 -8.13 -23.81
N GLU A 114 11.42 -7.09 -24.01
CA GLU A 114 11.44 -6.26 -25.22
C GLU A 114 12.79 -5.55 -25.40
N GLY A 115 13.34 -4.96 -24.34
CA GLY A 115 14.65 -4.28 -24.39
C GLY A 115 15.86 -5.21 -24.55
N LYS A 116 15.69 -6.54 -24.51
CA LYS A 116 16.74 -7.54 -24.80
C LYS A 116 16.76 -8.01 -26.25
N VAL A 117 15.74 -7.64 -27.04
CA VAL A 117 15.58 -8.08 -28.43
C VAL A 117 16.21 -7.09 -29.43
N GLU A 118 16.52 -5.87 -28.98
CA GLU A 118 17.35 -4.87 -29.69
C GLU A 118 18.84 -5.06 -29.41
#